data_AF-A0A0C2VPB2-F1
#
_entry.id   AF-A0A0C2VPB2-F1
#
_cell.length_a   1.000
_cell.length_b   1.000
_cell.length_c   1.000
_cell.angle_alpha   90.00
_cell.angle_beta   90.00
_cell.angle_gamma   90.00
#
_symmetry.space_group_name_H-M   'P 1'
#
loop_
_entity.id
_entity.type
_entity.pdbx_description
1 polymer ?
#
loop_
_entity_poly.entity_id
_entity_poly.type
_entity_poly.pdbx_seq_one_letter_code
_entity_poly.pdbx_strand_id
1 'polypeptide(L)'
;MDGEKSPGIYWDIKELKRGDKIIVENEDGKSLTFTVTNSEIYDRNHAPIQEIFGIFSKKRLNLITCTCHFDREAQNYVECIVVNTELRSVYSEKM
;
A
#
# COMPACT_ATOMS: atom_id res chain seq x y z
N MET A 1 -15.83 -5.57 -17.38
CA MET A 1 -16.25 -6.26 -16.14
C MET A 1 -16.44 -5.16 -15.12
N ASP A 2 -17.63 -4.55 -15.13
CA ASP A 2 -18.00 -3.50 -14.19
C ASP A 2 -18.87 -4.15 -13.12
N GLY A 3 -18.22 -4.54 -12.03
CA GLY A 3 -18.87 -5.09 -10.84
C GLY A 3 -19.41 -3.96 -9.98
N GLU A 4 -20.72 -3.80 -10.00
CA GLU A 4 -21.49 -2.89 -9.15
C GLU A 4 -21.16 -3.05 -7.65
N LYS A 5 -20.91 -1.92 -6.99
CA LYS A 5 -21.26 -1.63 -5.58
C LYS A 5 -20.78 -2.62 -4.51
N SER A 6 -19.57 -3.16 -4.62
CA SER A 6 -18.86 -3.69 -3.45
C SER A 6 -17.61 -2.85 -3.22
N PRO A 7 -17.28 -2.46 -1.97
CA PRO A 7 -15.99 -1.85 -1.69
C PRO A 7 -14.92 -2.79 -2.26
N GLY A 8 -14.03 -2.25 -3.10
CA GLY A 8 -12.92 -3.04 -3.65
C GLY A 8 -12.07 -3.64 -2.52
N ILE A 9 -11.30 -4.68 -2.82
CA ILE A 9 -10.47 -5.41 -1.84
C ILE A 9 -9.56 -4.48 -1.01
N TYR A 10 -9.23 -3.29 -1.51
CA TYR A 10 -8.44 -2.25 -0.84
C TYR A 10 -9.21 -0.95 -0.55
N TRP A 11 -10.54 -0.99 -0.39
CA TRP A 11 -11.35 0.22 -0.17
C TRP A 11 -10.92 1.02 1.07
N ASP A 12 -10.55 0.32 2.15
CA ASP A 12 -10.17 0.93 3.43
C ASP A 12 -8.69 1.31 3.49
N ILE A 13 -7.92 1.08 2.43
CA ILE A 13 -6.47 1.38 2.43
C ILE A 13 -6.18 2.88 2.64
N LYS A 14 -7.13 3.74 2.27
CA LYS A 14 -7.09 5.19 2.49
C LYS A 14 -7.20 5.60 3.96
N GLU A 15 -7.69 4.70 4.81
CA GLU A 15 -7.82 4.95 6.25
C GLU A 15 -6.52 4.62 7.00
N LEU A 16 -5.55 3.96 6.34
CA LEU A 16 -4.27 3.62 6.94
C LEU A 16 -3.45 4.87 7.23
N LYS A 17 -3.07 5.02 8.49
CA LYS A 17 -2.31 6.16 9.02
C LYS A 17 -0.98 5.69 9.57
N ARG A 18 -0.06 6.65 9.71
CA ARG A 18 1.24 6.40 10.34
C ARG A 18 1.06 5.75 11.72
N GLY A 19 1.74 4.62 11.91
CA GLY A 19 1.65 3.82 13.13
C GLY A 19 0.79 2.56 12.99
N ASP A 20 -0.07 2.48 11.98
CA ASP A 20 -0.86 1.28 11.70
C ASP A 20 0.03 0.11 11.32
N LYS A 21 -0.44 -1.11 11.62
CA LYS A 21 0.34 -2.34 11.42
C LYS A 21 -0.21 -3.15 10.26
N ILE A 22 0.70 -3.65 9.45
CA ILE A 22 0.41 -4.60 8.38
C ILE A 22 1.16 -5.88 8.70
N ILE A 23 0.45 -6.99 8.84
CA ILE A 23 1.01 -8.29 9.17
C ILE A 23 0.98 -9.14 7.91
N VAL A 24 2.14 -9.64 7.49
CA VAL A 24 2.27 -10.57 6.38
C VAL A 24 2.70 -11.91 6.93
N GLU A 25 1.89 -12.93 6.69
CA GLU A 25 2.20 -14.30 7.03
C GLU A 25 2.68 -15.01 5.77
N ASN A 26 3.83 -15.67 5.86
CA ASN A 26 4.34 -16.48 4.76
C ASN A 26 3.98 -17.96 4.95
N GLU A 27 4.17 -18.76 3.89
CA GLU A 27 3.86 -20.19 3.90
C GLU A 27 4.71 -20.97 4.92
N ASP A 28 5.85 -20.43 5.35
CA ASP A 28 6.71 -21.02 6.39
C ASP A 28 6.26 -20.72 7.84
N GLY A 29 5.10 -20.07 8.03
CA GLY A 29 4.60 -19.72 9.37
C GLY A 29 5.34 -18.55 10.04
N LYS A 30 6.00 -17.69 9.25
CA LYS A 30 6.61 -16.45 9.75
C LYS A 30 5.64 -15.29 9.56
N SER A 31 5.45 -14.51 10.61
CA SER A 31 4.67 -13.27 10.58
C SER A 31 5.61 -12.06 10.58
N LEU A 32 5.62 -11.30 9.49
CA LEU A 32 6.33 -10.03 9.37
C LEU A 32 5.38 -8.89 9.71
N THR A 33 5.73 -8.09 10.72
CA THR A 33 4.97 -6.89 11.07
C THR A 33 5.64 -5.67 10.46
N PHE A 34 4.93 -4.99 9.58
CA PHE A 34 5.28 -3.70 9.04
C PHE A 34 4.47 -2.60 9.73
N THR A 35 5.06 -1.42 9.86
CA THR A 35 4.38 -0.24 10.39
C THR A 35 4.32 0.83 9.31
N VAL A 36 3.12 1.39 9.11
CA VAL A 36 2.91 2.50 8.17
C VAL A 36 3.72 3.69 8.63
N THR A 37 4.56 4.21 7.73
CA THR A 37 5.34 5.43 7.95
C THR A 37 4.73 6.61 7.23
N ASN A 38 4.09 6.37 6.09
CA ASN A 38 3.46 7.39 5.26
C ASN A 38 2.29 6.81 4.45
N SER A 39 1.29 7.64 4.15
CA SER A 39 0.21 7.33 3.21
C SER A 39 -0.13 8.60 2.44
N GLU A 40 0.05 8.55 1.12
CA GLU A 40 -0.16 9.71 0.25
C GLU A 40 -0.88 9.31 -1.04
N ILE A 41 -1.66 10.24 -1.57
CA ILE A 41 -2.31 10.12 -2.88
C ILE A 41 -1.49 10.93 -3.87
N TYR A 42 -1.09 10.29 -4.96
CA TYR A 42 -0.35 10.90 -6.04
C TYR A 42 -1.16 10.88 -7.32
N ASP A 43 -0.99 11.92 -8.13
CA ASP A 43 -1.30 11.83 -9.54
C ASP A 43 -0.41 10.73 -10.17
N ARG A 44 -1.01 9.85 -10.95
CA ARG A 44 -0.40 8.66 -11.53
C ARG A 44 0.84 9.00 -12.37
N ASN A 45 0.86 10.16 -13.02
CA ASN A 45 1.98 10.60 -13.86
C ASN A 45 3.07 11.33 -13.06
N HIS A 46 2.79 11.70 -11.82
CA HIS A 46 3.68 12.49 -10.97
C HIS A 46 4.10 11.77 -9.68
N ALA A 47 3.70 10.51 -9.50
CA ALA A 47 4.11 9.72 -8.36
C ALA A 47 5.66 9.63 -8.28
N PRO A 48 6.27 10.00 -7.15
CA PRO A 48 7.73 10.07 -7.02
C PRO A 48 8.32 8.65 -6.94
N ILE A 49 8.59 8.05 -8.11
CA ILE A 49 9.07 6.66 -8.23
C ILE A 49 10.28 6.39 -7.33
N GLN A 50 11.20 7.35 -7.19
CA GLN A 50 12.40 7.18 -6.38
C GLN A 50 12.12 7.18 -4.87
N GLU A 51 11.07 7.87 -4.41
CA GLU A 51 10.63 7.83 -3.01
C GLU A 51 9.80 6.58 -2.69
N ILE A 52 9.16 6.01 -3.71
CA ILE A 52 8.34 4.79 -3.60
C ILE A 52 9.20 3.53 -3.74
N PHE A 53 10.12 3.49 -4.71
CA PHE A 53 10.88 2.29 -5.09
C PHE A 53 12.40 2.46 -4.94
N GLY A 54 12.85 3.56 -4.36
CA GLY A 54 14.27 3.80 -4.11
C GLY A 54 14.93 2.75 -3.22
N ILE A 55 16.24 2.88 -3.08
CA ILE A 55 17.02 2.03 -2.18
C ILE A 55 16.82 2.55 -0.76
N PHE A 56 16.33 1.68 0.11
CA PHE A 56 16.11 2.01 1.52
C PHE A 56 16.96 1.12 2.42
N SER A 57 17.48 1.70 3.51
CA SER A 57 18.30 0.99 4.50
C SER A 57 17.50 -0.02 5.33
N LYS A 58 16.17 0.09 5.35
CA LYS A 58 15.25 -0.83 6.04
C LYS A 58 14.39 -1.57 5.01
N LYS A 59 14.01 -2.81 5.35
CA LYS A 59 13.01 -3.57 4.58
C LYS A 59 11.66 -2.84 4.62
N ARG A 60 11.02 -2.70 3.45
CA ARG A 60 9.74 -2.02 3.28
C ARG A 60 8.75 -2.92 2.54
N LEU A 61 7.48 -2.71 2.81
CA LEU A 61 6.36 -3.23 2.03
C LEU A 61 5.52 -2.03 1.60
N ASN A 62 5.53 -1.67 0.33
CA ASN A 62 4.75 -0.54 -0.16
C ASN A 62 3.51 -1.06 -0.87
N LEU A 63 2.34 -0.58 -0.45
CA LEU A 63 1.07 -0.90 -1.07
C LEU A 63 0.68 0.23 -2.00
N ILE A 64 0.31 -0.11 -3.23
CA ILE A 64 -0.07 0.85 -4.26
C ILE A 64 -1.39 0.38 -4.85
N THR A 65 -2.41 1.23 -4.80
CA THR A 65 -3.66 0.97 -5.52
C THR A 65 -4.10 2.20 -6.29
N CYS A 66 -4.66 1.97 -7.48
CA CYS A 66 -5.39 3.01 -8.19
C CYS A 66 -6.64 3.35 -7.37
N THR A 67 -6.88 4.62 -7.15
CA THR A 67 -8.16 5.07 -6.60
C THR A 67 -9.21 4.93 -7.71
N CYS A 68 -10.47 4.67 -7.35
CA CYS A 68 -11.57 4.57 -8.31
C CYS A 68 -11.99 5.95 -8.89
N HIS A 69 -11.18 6.99 -8.71
CA HIS A 69 -11.49 8.31 -9.24
C HIS A 69 -11.15 8.38 -10.72
N PHE A 70 -12.19 8.22 -11.54
CA PHE A 70 -12.10 8.36 -12.99
C PHE A 70 -12.26 9.83 -13.35
N ASP A 71 -11.17 10.44 -13.81
CA ASP A 71 -11.21 11.77 -14.42
C ASP A 71 -11.90 11.65 -15.77
N ARG A 72 -13.06 12.31 -15.90
CA ARG A 72 -13.86 12.32 -17.13
C ARG A 72 -13.30 13.22 -18.21
N GLU A 73 -12.51 14.24 -17.86
CA GLU A 73 -11.86 15.13 -18.81
C GLU A 73 -10.61 14.45 -19.41
N ALA A 74 -9.83 13.76 -18.57
CA ALA A 74 -8.66 12.99 -19.01
C ALA A 74 -9.00 11.56 -19.50
N GLN A 75 -10.25 11.12 -19.36
CA GLN A 75 -10.73 9.75 -19.61
C GLN A 75 -9.88 8.66 -18.93
N ASN A 76 -9.36 8.91 -17.73
CA ASN A 76 -8.42 8.00 -17.08
C ASN A 76 -8.56 8.00 -15.55
N TYR A 77 -8.10 6.93 -14.91
CA TYR A 77 -7.92 6.90 -13.46
C TYR A 77 -6.60 7.60 -13.13
N VAL A 78 -6.70 8.81 -12.59
CA VAL A 78 -5.58 9.75 -12.47
C VAL A 78 -4.84 9.66 -11.14
N GLU A 79 -5.39 8.99 -10.13
CA GLU A 79 -4.82 9.00 -8.77
C GLU A 79 -4.50 7.60 -8.26
N CYS A 80 -3.31 7.43 -7.68
CA CYS A 80 -2.93 6.25 -6.92
C CYS A 80 -2.65 6.62 -5.46
N ILE A 81 -3.10 5.78 -4.55
CA ILE A 81 -2.69 5.88 -3.15
C ILE A 81 -1.49 4.95 -2.92
N VAL A 82 -0.48 5.50 -2.27
CA VAL A 82 0.74 4.80 -1.90
C VAL A 82 0.86 4.81 -0.39
N VAL A 83 0.93 3.61 0.19
CA VAL A 83 1.18 3.42 1.62
C VAL A 83 2.58 2.87 1.78
N ASN A 84 3.46 3.65 2.40
CA ASN A 84 4.81 3.25 2.72
C ASN A 84 4.86 2.64 4.11
N THR A 85 5.58 1.52 4.23
CA THR A 85 5.77 0.87 5.53
C THR A 85 7.22 0.48 5.75
N GLU A 86 7.59 0.31 7.02
CA GLU A 86 8.88 -0.23 7.43
C GLU A 86 8.70 -1.48 8.27
N LEU A 87 9.55 -2.49 8.04
CA LEU A 87 9.56 -3.71 8.83
C LEU A 87 9.92 -3.37 10.29
N ARG A 88 9.07 -3.81 11.22
CA ARG A 88 9.23 -3.60 12.65
C ARG A 88 9.70 -4.87 13.37
N SER A 89 9.14 -6.01 13.02
CA SER A 89 9.47 -7.29 13.64
C SER A 89 9.23 -8.46 12.69
N VAL A 90 9.97 -9.54 12.92
CA VAL A 90 9.73 -10.84 12.30
C VAL A 90 9.49 -11.82 13.44
N TYR A 91 8.31 -12.42 13.46
CA TYR A 91 8.00 -13.54 14.33
C TYR A 91 8.05 -14.84 13.52
N SER A 92 8.57 -15.89 14.13
CA SER A 92 8.57 -17.24 13.56
C SER A 92 8.10 -18.15 14.68
N GLU A 93 7.04 -18.91 14.44
CA GLU A 93 6.75 -20.02 15.35
C GLU A 93 7.94 -21.00 15.28
N LYS A 94 8.57 -21.26 16.42
CA LYS A 94 9.55 -22.34 16.55
C LYS A 94 8.76 -23.65 16.47
N MET A 95 8.97 -24.41 15.40
CA MET A 95 8.75 -25.86 15.43
C MET A 95 9.79 -26.53 16.34
#